data_AF-A0A1S3QUR9-F1
#
_entry.id   AF-A0A1S3QUR9-F1
#
_cell.length_a   1.000
_cell.length_b   1.000
_cell.length_c   1.000
_cell.angle_alpha   90.00
_cell.angle_beta   90.00
_cell.angle_gamma   90.00
#
_symmetry.space_group_name_H-M   'P 1'
#
loop_
_entity.id
_entity.type
_entity.pdbx_description
1 polymer ?
#
loop_
_entity_poly.entity_id
_entity_poly.type
_entity_poly.pdbx_seq_one_letter_code
_entity_poly.pdbx_strand_id
1 'polypeptide(L)'
;MTQTNMSREEAYTALMRGVKELDLSGPNIPSNLVLIGDQAFPLAMNACGQVLMAASFYGRGRVVVLGHEGYLTAFPTLVENALTWLTGSSCDSTTVGVHQSCKALADNLSHSSLQPKVGGFCEGLGVYVTDAYCVGPEVKELVGFLKVGGGLLIAGQACSWAEEHPKQNTLLGFPGNKVSSVAGIYFSEHLGELGTLPVPPQIPSNWLAVA
;
A
#
# COMPACT_ATOMS: atom_id res chain seq x y z
N MET A 1 -18.49 -12.42 -20.44
CA MET A 1 -17.65 -13.16 -19.47
C MET A 1 -17.76 -12.43 -18.15
N THR A 2 -18.42 -13.03 -17.16
CA THR A 2 -18.50 -12.50 -15.80
C THR A 2 -17.10 -12.57 -15.18
N GLN A 3 -16.46 -11.42 -15.00
CA GLN A 3 -15.22 -11.30 -14.25
C GLN A 3 -15.56 -11.69 -12.79
N THR A 4 -15.11 -12.86 -12.35
CA THR A 4 -15.20 -13.24 -10.94
C THR A 4 -14.32 -12.25 -10.17
N ASN A 5 -14.96 -11.38 -9.37
CA ASN A 5 -14.25 -10.49 -8.46
C ASN A 5 -13.49 -11.36 -7.46
N MET A 6 -12.16 -11.17 -7.39
CA MET A 6 -11.30 -11.82 -6.39
C MET A 6 -11.75 -11.41 -4.99
N SER A 7 -11.86 -12.37 -4.07
CA SER A 7 -12.23 -12.09 -2.68
C SER A 7 -11.09 -11.43 -1.90
N ARG A 8 -11.38 -10.83 -0.74
CA ARG A 8 -10.34 -10.27 0.14
C ARG A 8 -9.40 -11.36 0.65
N GLU A 9 -9.94 -12.54 0.93
CA GLU A 9 -9.19 -13.70 1.42
C GLU A 9 -8.22 -14.21 0.34
N GLU A 10 -8.67 -14.32 -0.91
CA GLU A 10 -7.80 -14.67 -2.05
C GLU A 10 -6.70 -13.62 -2.27
N ALA A 11 -7.05 -12.33 -2.15
CA ALA A 11 -6.11 -11.23 -2.25
C ALA A 11 -5.07 -11.26 -1.12
N TYR A 12 -5.50 -11.49 0.12
CA TYR A 12 -4.62 -11.62 1.27
C TYR A 12 -3.64 -12.79 1.09
N THR A 13 -4.14 -13.97 0.69
CA THR A 13 -3.26 -15.12 0.41
C THR A 13 -2.25 -14.82 -0.69
N ALA A 14 -2.64 -14.10 -1.75
CA ALA A 14 -1.72 -13.71 -2.82
C ALA A 14 -0.66 -12.71 -2.34
N LEU A 15 -1.05 -11.71 -1.56
CA LEU A 15 -0.16 -10.66 -1.03
C LEU A 15 0.83 -11.22 -0.01
N MET A 16 0.37 -12.10 0.88
CA MET A 16 1.16 -12.64 1.98
C MET A 16 1.91 -13.93 1.62
N ARG A 17 1.84 -14.39 0.37
CA ARG A 17 2.44 -15.64 -0.09
C ARG A 17 3.95 -15.68 0.20
N GLY A 18 4.38 -16.64 1.01
CA GLY A 18 5.79 -16.85 1.35
C GLY A 18 6.33 -15.87 2.39
N VAL A 19 5.52 -14.91 2.87
CA VAL A 19 5.84 -14.04 4.00
C VAL A 19 5.36 -14.73 5.26
N LYS A 20 6.29 -15.13 6.14
CA LYS A 20 5.95 -15.78 7.42
C LYS A 20 5.89 -14.78 8.57
N GLU A 21 6.70 -13.75 8.47
CA GLU A 21 6.95 -12.78 9.52
C GLU A 21 7.41 -11.47 8.89
N LEU A 22 7.06 -10.36 9.54
CA LEU A 22 7.47 -9.02 9.17
C LEU A 22 8.23 -8.41 10.36
N ASP A 23 9.54 -8.26 10.20
CA ASP A 23 10.36 -7.59 11.21
C ASP A 23 10.33 -6.07 11.02
N LEU A 24 9.55 -5.39 11.86
CA LEU A 24 9.41 -3.93 11.89
C LEU A 24 10.26 -3.29 13.00
N SER A 25 11.20 -4.02 13.61
CA SER A 25 12.04 -3.50 14.70
C SER A 25 13.12 -2.50 14.25
N GLY A 26 13.22 -2.23 12.94
CA GLY A 26 14.14 -1.27 12.35
C GLY A 26 13.78 0.20 12.62
N PRO A 27 14.51 1.15 12.01
CA PRO A 27 14.37 2.59 12.31
C PRO A 27 13.10 3.24 11.70
N ASN A 28 12.35 2.49 10.89
CA ASN A 28 11.22 2.98 10.12
C ASN A 28 9.93 2.86 10.94
N ILE A 29 9.50 3.95 11.57
CA ILE A 29 8.31 3.98 12.43
C ILE A 29 7.06 4.22 11.58
N PRO A 30 6.18 3.22 11.41
CA PRO A 30 5.06 3.35 10.49
C PRO A 30 3.93 4.18 11.10
N SER A 31 3.07 4.72 10.24
CA SER A 31 1.75 5.19 10.67
C SER A 31 0.82 4.03 10.98
N ASN A 32 0.05 4.17 12.06
CA ASN A 32 -1.15 3.37 12.24
C ASN A 32 -2.18 3.76 11.17
N LEU A 33 -2.54 2.80 10.33
CA LEU A 33 -3.52 2.97 9.28
C LEU A 33 -4.94 2.82 9.84
N VAL A 34 -5.84 3.71 9.44
CA VAL A 34 -7.25 3.66 9.80
C VAL A 34 -8.04 3.11 8.60
N LEU A 35 -8.70 1.97 8.82
CA LEU A 35 -9.45 1.26 7.80
C LEU A 35 -10.95 1.47 8.06
N ILE A 36 -11.64 2.12 7.14
CA ILE A 36 -13.08 2.38 7.22
C ILE A 36 -13.87 1.83 6.02
N GLY A 37 -13.17 1.43 4.95
CA GLY A 37 -13.79 0.85 3.76
C GLY A 37 -14.18 -0.61 3.98
N ASP A 38 -15.32 -1.01 3.40
CA ASP A 38 -15.80 -2.41 3.39
C ASP A 38 -14.83 -3.35 2.63
N GLN A 39 -14.18 -2.83 1.59
CA GLN A 39 -13.19 -3.55 0.79
C GLN A 39 -11.76 -3.45 1.36
N ALA A 40 -11.53 -2.61 2.38
CA ALA A 40 -10.23 -2.47 3.00
C ALA A 40 -9.98 -3.60 4.01
N PHE A 41 -8.77 -4.15 4.03
CA PHE A 41 -8.36 -5.20 4.95
C PHE A 41 -6.89 -5.06 5.37
N PRO A 42 -6.54 -5.45 6.61
CA PRO A 42 -5.17 -5.39 7.09
C PRO A 42 -4.30 -6.50 6.46
N LEU A 43 -3.06 -6.15 6.14
CA LEU A 43 -2.00 -7.10 5.77
C LEU A 43 -1.11 -7.40 6.98
N ALA A 44 -0.81 -6.37 7.77
CA ALA A 44 -0.03 -6.47 9.00
C ALA A 44 -0.75 -5.69 10.11
N MET A 45 -1.01 -6.38 11.22
CA MET A 45 -1.60 -5.81 12.44
C MET A 45 -0.75 -6.23 13.63
N ASN A 46 -0.45 -5.32 14.55
CA ASN A 46 0.28 -5.64 15.76
C ASN A 46 -0.66 -6.06 16.91
N ALA A 47 -0.09 -6.52 18.02
CA ALA A 47 -0.83 -6.98 19.20
C ALA A 47 -1.67 -5.86 19.87
N CYS A 48 -1.40 -4.59 19.55
CA CYS A 48 -2.19 -3.44 19.99
C CYS A 48 -3.38 -3.15 19.07
N GLY A 49 -3.58 -3.96 18.02
CA GLY A 49 -4.65 -3.78 17.03
C GLY A 49 -4.36 -2.66 16.02
N GLN A 50 -3.15 -2.11 15.98
CA GLN A 50 -2.75 -1.11 15.00
C GLN A 50 -2.44 -1.78 13.67
N VAL A 51 -2.94 -1.21 12.57
CA VAL A 51 -2.70 -1.73 11.22
C VAL A 51 -1.55 -0.98 10.59
N LEU A 52 -0.50 -1.69 10.17
CA LEU A 52 0.75 -1.07 9.70
C LEU A 52 0.92 -1.20 8.18
N MET A 53 0.19 -2.13 7.57
CA MET A 53 0.08 -2.31 6.13
C MET A 53 -1.33 -2.80 5.82
N ALA A 54 -1.92 -2.32 4.73
CA ALA A 54 -3.28 -2.66 4.34
C ALA A 54 -3.43 -2.77 2.82
N ALA A 55 -4.49 -3.42 2.37
CA ALA A 55 -4.89 -3.45 0.98
C ALA A 55 -6.39 -3.22 0.84
N SER A 56 -6.81 -2.81 -0.36
CA SER A 56 -8.21 -2.55 -0.66
C SER A 56 -8.48 -2.63 -2.16
N PHE A 57 -9.76 -2.73 -2.50
CA PHE A 57 -10.26 -2.60 -3.86
C PHE A 57 -10.98 -1.26 -4.01
N TYR A 58 -10.84 -0.63 -5.18
CA TYR A 58 -11.60 0.58 -5.50
C TYR A 58 -11.95 0.65 -6.98
N GLY A 59 -13.26 0.74 -7.28
CA GLY A 59 -13.74 0.58 -8.65
C GLY A 59 -13.35 -0.79 -9.19
N ARG A 60 -12.57 -0.84 -10.28
CA ARG A 60 -11.94 -2.08 -10.78
C ARG A 60 -10.47 -2.24 -10.37
N GLY A 61 -9.89 -1.23 -9.73
CA GLY A 61 -8.49 -1.17 -9.35
C GLY A 61 -8.22 -1.75 -7.97
N ARG A 62 -6.94 -1.76 -7.63
CA ARG A 62 -6.40 -2.38 -6.41
C ARG A 62 -5.42 -1.42 -5.76
N VAL A 63 -5.39 -1.37 -4.43
CA VAL A 63 -4.51 -0.50 -3.66
C VAL A 63 -3.81 -1.30 -2.59
N VAL A 64 -2.50 -1.10 -2.45
CA VAL A 64 -1.69 -1.54 -1.30
C VAL A 64 -1.10 -0.30 -0.65
N VAL A 65 -1.19 -0.24 0.69
CA VAL A 65 -0.75 0.88 1.52
C VAL A 65 0.26 0.36 2.53
N LEU A 66 1.46 0.93 2.55
CA LEU A 66 2.49 0.63 3.54
C LEU A 66 2.66 1.84 4.46
N GLY A 67 2.59 1.65 5.78
CA GLY A 67 2.66 2.73 6.76
C GLY A 67 4.01 3.44 6.85
N HIS A 68 5.02 3.07 6.04
CA HIS A 68 6.30 3.76 5.93
C HIS A 68 6.92 3.52 4.55
N GLU A 69 7.59 4.51 3.97
CA GLU A 69 8.23 4.44 2.65
C GLU A 69 9.40 3.44 2.62
N GLY A 70 10.17 3.36 3.71
CA GLY A 70 11.24 2.37 3.89
C GLY A 70 10.79 0.91 3.81
N TYR A 71 9.49 0.61 3.92
CA TYR A 71 8.97 -0.75 3.78
C TYR A 71 8.97 -1.25 2.33
N LEU A 72 9.08 -0.34 1.35
CA LEU A 72 9.25 -0.70 -0.05
C LEU A 72 10.53 -1.51 -0.30
N THR A 73 11.56 -1.32 0.53
CA THR A 73 12.84 -2.03 0.39
C THR A 73 13.08 -3.04 1.51
N ALA A 74 12.50 -2.84 2.69
CA ALA A 74 12.63 -3.76 3.82
C ALA A 74 11.92 -5.11 3.59
N PHE A 75 10.85 -5.14 2.79
CA PHE A 75 10.02 -6.34 2.58
C PHE A 75 9.92 -6.74 1.10
N PRO A 76 11.03 -7.15 0.46
CA PRO A 76 11.06 -7.40 -0.99
C PRO A 76 10.03 -8.45 -1.44
N THR A 77 9.87 -9.56 -0.71
CA THR A 77 8.87 -10.59 -1.05
C THR A 77 7.44 -10.06 -1.01
N LEU A 78 7.09 -9.28 0.01
CA LEU A 78 5.76 -8.66 0.12
C LEU A 78 5.53 -7.68 -1.03
N VAL A 79 6.54 -6.88 -1.36
CA VAL A 79 6.44 -5.88 -2.42
C VAL A 79 6.33 -6.52 -3.80
N GLU A 80 7.07 -7.59 -4.09
CA GLU A 80 6.93 -8.36 -5.32
C GLU A 80 5.53 -8.98 -5.46
N ASN A 81 5.00 -9.56 -4.39
CA ASN A 81 3.63 -10.06 -4.35
C ASN A 81 2.61 -8.92 -4.57
N ALA A 82 2.82 -7.76 -3.94
CA ALA A 82 1.98 -6.58 -4.11
C ALA A 82 1.97 -6.12 -5.57
N LEU A 83 3.12 -5.95 -6.21
CA LEU A 83 3.19 -5.55 -7.61
C LEU A 83 2.52 -6.57 -8.54
N THR A 84 2.72 -7.86 -8.29
CA THR A 84 2.07 -8.93 -9.04
C THR A 84 0.55 -8.95 -8.85
N TRP A 85 0.07 -8.66 -7.64
CA TRP A 85 -1.36 -8.58 -7.36
C TRP A 85 -1.98 -7.31 -7.94
N LEU A 86 -1.25 -6.20 -7.93
CA LEU A 86 -1.69 -4.90 -8.42
C LEU A 86 -1.80 -4.83 -9.95
N THR A 87 -0.96 -5.55 -10.70
CA THR A 87 -1.10 -5.65 -12.17
C THR A 87 -2.42 -6.32 -12.58
N GLY A 88 -3.03 -7.09 -11.68
CA GLY A 88 -4.30 -7.75 -11.88
C GLY A 88 -4.28 -8.84 -12.94
N SER A 89 -5.45 -9.39 -13.23
CA SER A 89 -5.65 -10.44 -14.25
C SER A 89 -6.00 -9.86 -15.63
N SER A 90 -6.19 -8.55 -15.74
CA SER A 90 -6.90 -7.93 -16.87
C SER A 90 -6.42 -6.51 -17.21
N CYS A 91 -5.20 -6.11 -16.84
CA CYS A 91 -4.63 -4.88 -17.41
C CYS A 91 -3.89 -5.24 -18.69
N ASP A 92 -4.26 -4.58 -19.80
CA ASP A 92 -3.54 -4.67 -21.08
C ASP A 92 -2.08 -4.18 -20.96
N SER A 93 -1.76 -3.49 -19.86
CA SER A 93 -0.41 -3.04 -19.52
C SER A 93 0.08 -3.71 -18.24
N THR A 94 1.19 -4.45 -18.33
CA THR A 94 1.94 -4.95 -17.18
C THR A 94 3.03 -3.97 -16.74
N THR A 95 2.96 -2.71 -17.19
CA THR A 95 4.00 -1.71 -16.93
C THR A 95 3.89 -1.17 -15.52
N VAL A 96 4.99 -1.24 -14.78
CA VAL A 96 5.13 -0.65 -13.45
C VAL A 96 5.85 0.68 -13.57
N GLY A 97 5.18 1.78 -13.20
CA GLY A 97 5.80 3.09 -13.02
C GLY A 97 6.18 3.30 -11.56
N VAL A 98 7.34 3.89 -11.30
CA VAL A 98 7.84 4.14 -9.94
C VAL A 98 8.21 5.61 -9.81
N HIS A 99 7.58 6.32 -8.87
CA HIS A 99 7.93 7.71 -8.58
C HIS A 99 9.40 7.85 -8.19
N GLN A 100 10.02 8.99 -8.50
CA GLN A 100 11.45 9.24 -8.27
C GLN A 100 11.87 9.08 -6.79
N SER A 101 11.00 9.42 -5.85
CA SER A 101 11.23 9.21 -4.40
C SER A 101 11.35 7.73 -4.02
N CYS A 102 10.75 6.83 -4.81
CA CYS A 102 10.77 5.39 -4.61
C CYS A 102 11.82 4.69 -5.48
N LYS A 103 12.79 5.40 -6.06
CA LYS A 103 13.79 4.83 -6.99
C LYS A 103 14.51 3.60 -6.43
N ALA A 104 14.79 3.57 -5.12
CA ALA A 104 15.45 2.43 -4.47
C ALA A 104 14.70 1.10 -4.67
N LEU A 105 13.36 1.14 -4.81
CA LEU A 105 12.56 -0.03 -5.17
C LEU A 105 12.90 -0.53 -6.58
N ALA A 106 13.01 0.38 -7.56
CA ALA A 106 13.33 0.02 -8.93
C ALA A 106 14.71 -0.63 -9.04
N ASP A 107 15.68 -0.13 -8.26
CA ASP A 107 17.03 -0.71 -8.19
C ASP A 107 16.98 -2.16 -7.62
N ASN A 108 16.16 -2.40 -6.59
CA ASN A 108 15.96 -3.74 -6.01
C ASN A 108 15.24 -4.72 -6.94
N LEU A 109 14.38 -4.22 -7.83
CA LEU A 109 13.61 -5.03 -8.78
C LEU A 109 14.32 -5.24 -10.12
N SER A 110 15.56 -4.74 -10.28
CA SER A 110 16.33 -4.82 -11.53
C SER A 110 16.52 -6.25 -12.08
N HIS A 111 16.51 -7.25 -11.20
CA HIS A 111 16.58 -8.67 -11.56
C HIS A 111 15.21 -9.38 -11.63
N SER A 112 14.13 -8.68 -11.29
CA SER A 112 12.78 -9.23 -11.34
C SER A 112 12.23 -9.22 -12.77
N SER A 113 11.22 -10.05 -13.04
CA SER A 113 10.49 -10.01 -14.32
C SER A 113 9.67 -8.73 -14.50
N LEU A 114 9.43 -8.00 -13.42
CA LEU A 114 8.82 -6.69 -13.43
C LEU A 114 9.92 -5.69 -13.80
N GLN A 115 9.77 -5.00 -14.93
CA GLN A 115 10.76 -4.03 -15.41
C GLN A 115 10.24 -2.61 -15.08
N PRO A 116 10.44 -2.11 -13.84
CA PRO A 116 9.89 -0.82 -13.42
C PRO A 116 10.56 0.33 -14.17
N LYS A 117 9.76 1.33 -14.52
CA LYS A 117 10.22 2.58 -15.13
C LYS A 117 10.14 3.69 -14.09
N VAL A 118 11.27 4.28 -13.76
CA VAL A 118 11.32 5.42 -12.83
C VAL A 118 10.85 6.69 -13.55
N GLY A 119 9.88 7.39 -12.97
CA GLY A 119 9.31 8.62 -13.52
C GLY A 119 8.02 9.06 -12.83
N GLY A 120 7.46 10.18 -13.28
CA GLY A 120 6.13 10.64 -12.86
C GLY A 120 5.02 9.71 -13.37
N PHE A 121 3.80 9.90 -12.85
CA PHE A 121 2.64 9.16 -13.35
C PHE A 121 2.37 9.52 -14.83
N CYS A 122 2.09 8.51 -15.64
CA CYS A 122 1.79 8.69 -17.05
C CYS A 122 0.75 7.67 -17.55
N GLU A 123 0.13 7.98 -18.68
CA GLU A 123 -0.84 7.08 -19.31
C GLU A 123 -0.21 5.76 -19.74
N GLY A 124 -0.99 4.69 -19.72
CA GLY A 124 -0.55 3.37 -20.15
C GLY A 124 0.21 2.57 -19.08
N LEU A 125 0.38 3.09 -17.86
CA LEU A 125 0.82 2.28 -16.72
C LEU A 125 -0.28 1.30 -16.30
N GLY A 126 0.11 0.11 -15.82
CA GLY A 126 -0.79 -0.83 -15.17
C GLY A 126 -0.70 -0.75 -13.65
N VAL A 127 0.50 -0.46 -13.14
CA VAL A 127 0.76 -0.23 -11.72
C VAL A 127 1.57 1.05 -11.55
N TYR A 128 1.26 1.83 -10.52
CA TYR A 128 2.06 2.96 -10.08
C TYR A 128 2.49 2.79 -8.64
N VAL A 129 3.77 3.06 -8.37
CA VAL A 129 4.34 3.08 -7.01
C VAL A 129 4.71 4.50 -6.67
N THR A 130 4.26 4.99 -5.53
CA THR A 130 4.58 6.36 -5.09
C THR A 130 4.73 6.46 -3.57
N ASP A 131 5.46 7.49 -3.17
CA ASP A 131 5.53 7.93 -1.80
C ASP A 131 4.26 8.71 -1.45
N ALA A 132 3.73 8.49 -0.25
CA ALA A 132 2.52 9.14 0.23
C ALA A 132 2.63 10.68 0.25
N TYR A 133 3.83 11.25 0.37
CA TYR A 133 4.06 12.69 0.28
C TYR A 133 3.99 13.22 -1.16
N CYS A 134 4.21 12.36 -2.16
CA CYS A 134 4.39 12.74 -3.57
C CYS A 134 3.13 12.63 -4.45
N VAL A 135 1.99 12.25 -3.88
CA VAL A 135 0.71 12.10 -4.62
C VAL A 135 0.24 13.42 -5.26
N GLY A 136 0.55 14.56 -4.63
CA GLY A 136 0.60 15.89 -5.23
C GLY A 136 -0.50 16.26 -6.25
N PRO A 137 -0.15 16.81 -7.43
CA PRO A 137 -1.11 17.34 -8.40
C PRO A 137 -1.94 16.27 -9.12
N GLU A 138 -1.55 15.00 -9.02
CA GLU A 138 -2.08 13.88 -9.82
C GLU A 138 -3.25 13.14 -9.14
N VAL A 139 -3.79 13.68 -8.03
CA VAL A 139 -4.84 13.01 -7.24
C VAL A 139 -6.02 12.56 -8.09
N LYS A 140 -6.52 13.42 -9.00
CA LYS A 140 -7.70 13.11 -9.81
C LYS A 140 -7.40 12.00 -10.82
N GLU A 141 -6.21 12.07 -11.41
CA GLU A 141 -5.69 11.13 -12.39
C GLU A 141 -5.47 9.76 -11.76
N LEU A 142 -4.87 9.70 -10.56
CA LEU A 142 -4.68 8.46 -9.80
C LEU A 142 -6.00 7.83 -9.36
N VAL A 143 -6.97 8.64 -8.91
CA VAL A 143 -8.31 8.13 -8.59
C VAL A 143 -9.01 7.61 -9.86
N GLY A 144 -8.88 8.29 -10.99
CA GLY A 144 -9.40 7.83 -12.28
C GLY A 144 -8.76 6.52 -12.72
N PHE A 145 -7.44 6.42 -12.60
CA PHE A 145 -6.64 5.23 -12.87
C PHE A 145 -7.10 4.02 -12.05
N LEU A 146 -7.30 4.19 -10.74
CA LEU A 146 -7.86 3.14 -9.89
C LEU A 146 -9.26 2.73 -10.33
N LYS A 147 -10.16 3.68 -10.62
CA LYS A 147 -11.54 3.37 -11.06
C LYS A 147 -11.58 2.45 -12.27
N VAL A 148 -10.65 2.62 -13.20
CA VAL A 148 -10.65 1.87 -14.47
C VAL A 148 -9.88 0.55 -14.43
N GLY A 149 -9.17 0.24 -13.34
CA GLY A 149 -8.46 -1.04 -13.16
C GLY A 149 -6.98 -0.93 -12.82
N GLY A 150 -6.47 0.29 -12.63
CA GLY A 150 -5.08 0.51 -12.23
C GLY A 150 -4.74 -0.03 -10.84
N GLY A 151 -3.47 -0.39 -10.65
CA GLY A 151 -2.92 -0.77 -9.36
C GLY A 151 -2.09 0.35 -8.74
N LEU A 152 -2.30 0.65 -7.46
CA LEU A 152 -1.50 1.63 -6.71
C LEU A 152 -0.80 0.97 -5.52
N LEU A 153 0.52 1.11 -5.44
CA LEU A 153 1.29 0.89 -4.21
C LEU A 153 1.72 2.24 -3.66
N ILE A 154 1.21 2.60 -2.48
CA ILE A 154 1.52 3.86 -1.82
C ILE A 154 2.17 3.58 -0.47
N ALA A 155 3.28 4.26 -0.18
CA ALA A 155 4.03 4.04 1.05
C ALA A 155 4.45 5.36 1.68
N GLY A 156 4.33 5.47 3.00
CA GLY A 156 4.78 6.64 3.74
C GLY A 156 4.17 6.68 5.13
N GLN A 157 4.64 7.61 5.95
CA GLN A 157 4.10 7.88 7.27
C GLN A 157 3.59 9.32 7.35
N ALA A 158 2.55 9.60 8.14
CA ALA A 158 1.96 10.94 8.26
C ALA A 158 2.37 11.71 9.52
N CYS A 159 3.18 11.12 10.41
CA CYS A 159 3.60 11.78 11.65
C CYS A 159 4.48 13.00 11.39
N SER A 160 5.47 12.92 10.48
CA SER A 160 6.30 14.07 10.14
C SER A 160 5.49 15.18 9.48
N TRP A 161 4.53 14.83 8.62
CA TRP A 161 3.60 15.83 8.08
C TRP A 161 2.78 16.51 9.18
N ALA A 162 2.27 15.75 10.14
CA ALA A 162 1.45 16.30 11.24
C ALA A 162 2.25 17.24 12.15
N GLU A 163 3.52 16.92 12.41
CA GLU A 163 4.45 17.79 13.16
C GLU A 163 4.68 19.13 12.46
N GLU A 164 4.80 19.12 11.13
CA GLU A 164 4.92 20.34 10.31
C GLU A 164 3.60 21.13 10.20
N HIS A 165 2.46 20.48 10.45
CA HIS A 165 1.12 21.04 10.26
C HIS A 165 0.21 20.89 11.51
N PRO A 166 0.63 21.33 12.71
CA PRO A 166 0.02 20.96 14.00
C PRO A 166 -1.42 21.47 14.24
N LYS A 167 -1.95 22.29 13.33
CA LYS A 167 -3.33 22.82 13.38
C LYS A 167 -4.24 22.24 12.29
N GLN A 168 -3.70 21.35 11.45
CA GLN A 168 -4.45 20.75 10.36
C GLN A 168 -4.88 19.33 10.74
N ASN A 169 -5.98 18.88 10.13
CA ASN A 169 -6.44 17.51 10.32
C ASN A 169 -5.65 16.59 9.38
N THR A 170 -4.83 15.71 9.94
CA THR A 170 -3.99 14.75 9.18
C THR A 170 -4.78 13.86 8.23
N LEU A 171 -5.98 13.40 8.63
CA LEU A 171 -6.81 12.54 7.78
C LEU A 171 -7.32 13.28 6.52
N LEU A 172 -7.44 14.60 6.57
CA LEU A 172 -7.88 15.44 5.45
C LEU A 172 -6.73 16.11 4.69
N GLY A 173 -5.65 16.44 5.39
CA GLY A 173 -4.56 17.28 4.90
C GLY A 173 -3.37 16.50 4.32
N PHE A 174 -3.07 15.32 4.87
CA PHE A 174 -1.92 14.53 4.44
C PHE A 174 -2.05 14.14 2.94
N PRO A 175 -1.03 14.39 2.10
CA PRO A 175 -1.15 14.18 0.65
C PRO A 175 -1.56 12.76 0.27
N GLY A 176 -1.05 11.73 0.93
CA GLY A 176 -1.36 10.33 0.63
C GLY A 176 -2.85 10.02 0.84
N ASN A 177 -3.45 10.62 1.86
CA ASN A 177 -4.87 10.47 2.19
C ASN A 177 -5.78 11.02 1.08
N LYS A 178 -5.30 11.91 0.20
CA LYS A 178 -6.11 12.43 -0.92
C LYS A 178 -6.44 11.35 -1.96
N VAL A 179 -5.66 10.27 -2.02
CA VAL A 179 -5.92 9.14 -2.91
C VAL A 179 -6.27 7.88 -2.11
N SER A 180 -5.54 7.51 -1.06
CA SER A 180 -5.81 6.25 -0.34
C SER A 180 -7.20 6.21 0.32
N SER A 181 -7.74 7.38 0.71
CA SER A 181 -9.05 7.48 1.36
C SER A 181 -10.21 7.01 0.50
N VAL A 182 -10.12 7.12 -0.83
CA VAL A 182 -11.20 6.63 -1.72
C VAL A 182 -11.34 5.11 -1.64
N ALA A 183 -10.25 4.42 -1.30
CA ALA A 183 -10.20 2.98 -1.04
C ALA A 183 -10.42 2.64 0.45
N GLY A 184 -10.80 3.62 1.28
CA GLY A 184 -11.13 3.43 2.69
C GLY A 184 -9.93 3.21 3.61
N ILE A 185 -8.72 3.59 3.20
CA ILE A 185 -7.50 3.48 4.01
C ILE A 185 -6.92 4.89 4.23
N TYR A 186 -6.64 5.23 5.49
CA TYR A 186 -6.03 6.50 5.87
C TYR A 186 -4.74 6.28 6.64
N PHE A 187 -3.73 7.09 6.36
CA PHE A 187 -2.58 7.30 7.24
C PHE A 187 -3.00 8.24 8.38
N SER A 188 -2.85 7.78 9.62
CA SER A 188 -2.99 8.66 10.80
C SER A 188 -1.63 9.20 11.25
N GLU A 189 -1.65 10.25 12.06
CA GLU A 189 -0.46 10.80 12.72
C GLU A 189 0.09 9.89 13.84
N HIS A 190 -0.67 8.87 14.24
CA HIS A 190 -0.27 7.97 15.32
C HIS A 190 0.81 6.99 14.85
N LEU A 191 1.89 6.92 15.62
CA LEU A 191 2.96 5.96 15.41
C LEU A 191 2.47 4.54 15.70
N GLY A 192 2.78 3.63 14.79
CA GLY A 192 2.64 2.20 15.00
C GLY A 192 3.73 1.68 15.92
N GLU A 193 3.35 0.84 16.86
CA GLU A 193 4.29 0.15 17.73
C GLU A 193 5.09 -0.86 16.92
N LEU A 194 6.42 -0.77 17.05
CA LEU A 194 7.38 -1.62 16.36
C LEU A 194 7.37 -3.02 16.95
N GLY A 195 7.79 -3.98 16.14
CA GLY A 195 7.97 -5.34 16.58
C GLY A 195 8.04 -6.31 15.42
N THR A 196 8.17 -7.57 15.77
CA THR A 196 8.16 -8.66 14.82
C THR A 196 6.74 -9.20 14.74
N LEU A 197 6.12 -9.12 13.56
CA LEU A 197 4.71 -9.49 13.37
C LEU A 197 4.62 -10.83 12.65
N PRO A 198 4.00 -11.86 13.27
CA PRO A 198 3.69 -13.09 12.56
C PRO A 198 2.63 -12.80 11.48
N VAL A 199 2.73 -13.50 10.35
CA VAL A 199 1.73 -13.44 9.29
C VAL A 199 0.71 -14.57 9.49
N PRO A 200 -0.53 -14.27 9.93
CA PRO A 200 -1.55 -15.30 10.09
C PRO A 200 -1.96 -15.89 8.73
N PRO A 201 -2.53 -17.11 8.70
CA PRO A 201 -2.99 -17.73 7.46
C PRO A 201 -4.24 -17.06 6.86
N GLN A 202 -4.91 -16.19 7.63
CA GLN A 202 -6.14 -15.49 7.26
C GLN A 202 -6.02 -14.01 7.62
N ILE A 203 -6.86 -13.17 7.03
CA ILE A 203 -6.91 -11.74 7.33
C ILE A 203 -7.06 -11.55 8.85
N PRO A 204 -6.18 -10.74 9.49
CA PRO A 204 -6.32 -10.39 10.90
C PRO A 204 -7.67 -9.70 11.13
N SER A 205 -8.58 -10.36 11.87
CA SER A 205 -9.89 -9.78 12.21
C SER A 205 -9.90 -9.05 13.54
N ASN A 206 -8.92 -9.32 14.40
CA ASN A 206 -8.67 -8.64 15.67
C ASN A 206 -7.23 -8.89 16.16
N TRP A 207 -6.83 -8.18 17.22
CA TRP A 207 -5.48 -8.29 17.80
C TRP A 207 -5.17 -9.67 18.43
N LEU A 208 -6.19 -10.42 18.86
CA LEU A 208 -6.00 -11.79 19.37
C LEU A 208 -5.64 -12.77 18.25
N ALA A 209 -5.97 -12.45 17.00
CA ALA A 209 -5.63 -13.28 15.84
C ALA A 209 -4.18 -13.13 15.38
N VAL A 210 -3.43 -12.17 15.95
CA VAL A 210 -2.01 -11.89 15.66
C VAL A 210 -1.09 -12.09 16.88
N ALA A 211 -1.65 -12.57 17.99
CA ALA A 211 -0.94 -12.88 19.23
C ALA A 211 -0.30 -14.27 19.21
#